data_AF-A0A7S2N062-F1
#
_entry.id   AF-A0A7S2N062-F1
#
_cell.length_a   1.000
_cell.length_b   1.000
_cell.length_c   1.000
_cell.angle_alpha   90.00
_cell.angle_beta   90.00
_cell.angle_gamma   90.00
#
_symmetry.space_group_name_H-M   'P 1'
#
loop_
_entity.id
_entity.type
_entity.pdbx_description
1 polymer ?
#
loop_
_entity_poly.entity_id
_entity_poly.type
_entity_poly.pdbx_seq_one_letter_code
_entity_poly.pdbx_strand_id
1 'polypeptide(L)'
;HPGQTSTGIRMPFGACGVITPFNFPLEICALQTMSGIFMGNQMTVKVDEKVQLCMEQFLRMMHHVGLPTTDADLIYCKGPVMNRILVDGNARMTLFTGSQKVAEKLTLDL
;
A
#
# COMPACT_ATOMS: atom_id res chain seq x y z
N HIS A 1 -1.79 1.82 -40.28
CA HIS A 1 -1.37 1.44 -41.65
C HIS A 1 -1.20 -0.06 -41.76
N PRO A 2 -1.27 -0.68 -42.96
CA PRO A 2 -0.88 -2.07 -43.13
C PRO A 2 0.51 -2.32 -42.53
N GLY A 3 0.64 -3.30 -41.63
CA GLY A 3 1.89 -3.60 -40.90
C GLY A 3 2.09 -2.84 -39.58
N GLN A 4 1.21 -1.92 -39.21
CA GLN A 4 1.27 -1.23 -37.92
C GLN A 4 0.48 -1.98 -36.85
N THR A 5 1.10 -2.21 -35.70
CA THR A 5 0.43 -2.74 -34.50
C THR A 5 0.58 -1.76 -33.34
N SER A 6 -0.37 -1.83 -32.40
CA SER A 6 -0.34 -1.08 -31.13
C SER A 6 -0.52 -2.06 -30.00
N THR A 7 0.30 -1.94 -28.95
CA THR A 7 0.23 -2.77 -27.75
C THR A 7 0.27 -1.89 -26.52
N GLY A 8 -0.59 -2.17 -25.54
CA GLY A 8 -0.55 -1.57 -24.22
C GLY A 8 0.05 -2.52 -23.21
N ILE A 9 0.98 -2.03 -22.39
CA ILE A 9 1.61 -2.81 -21.32
C ILE A 9 1.26 -2.16 -19.98
N ARG A 10 0.90 -2.98 -18.99
CA ARG A 10 0.72 -2.53 -17.60
C ARG A 10 2.05 -2.69 -16.89
N MET A 11 2.66 -1.56 -16.53
CA MET A 11 3.91 -1.53 -15.78
C MET A 11 3.64 -1.16 -14.31
N PRO A 12 4.42 -1.71 -13.36
CA PRO A 12 4.35 -1.30 -11.96
C PRO A 12 4.69 0.19 -11.79
N PHE A 13 4.16 0.78 -10.73
CA PHE A 13 4.57 2.09 -10.25
C PHE A 13 5.90 2.00 -9.49
N GLY A 14 6.21 0.89 -8.83
CA GLY A 14 7.43 0.71 -8.03
C GLY A 14 7.13 0.83 -6.55
N ALA A 15 7.68 1.85 -5.88
CA ALA A 15 7.42 2.11 -4.46
C ALA A 15 6.02 2.72 -4.25
N CYS A 16 5.17 2.06 -3.46
CA CYS A 16 3.78 2.46 -3.22
C CYS A 16 3.41 2.42 -1.74
N GLY A 17 2.44 3.26 -1.33
CA GLY A 17 1.90 3.32 0.02
C GLY A 17 0.49 2.73 0.14
N VAL A 18 0.17 2.15 1.31
CA VAL A 18 -1.20 1.75 1.71
C VAL A 18 -1.48 2.27 3.11
N ILE A 19 -2.61 2.97 3.29
CA ILE A 19 -3.09 3.45 4.58
C ILE A 19 -4.55 3.03 4.77
N THR A 20 -4.84 2.25 5.82
CA THR A 20 -6.20 1.73 6.08
C THR A 20 -6.74 2.09 7.47
N PRO A 21 -8.08 2.12 7.63
CA PRO A 21 -8.74 2.49 8.89
C PRO A 21 -9.00 1.28 9.79
N PHE A 22 -9.58 1.51 10.97
CA PHE A 22 -9.77 0.48 12.00
C PHE A 22 -10.92 -0.50 11.75
N ASN A 23 -11.93 -0.12 10.96
CA ASN A 23 -13.22 -0.83 10.91
C ASN A 23 -13.22 -2.12 10.08
N PHE A 24 -12.27 -2.27 9.16
CA PHE A 24 -12.03 -3.51 8.42
C PHE A 24 -10.54 -3.86 8.51
N PRO A 25 -10.10 -4.40 9.66
CA PRO A 25 -8.69 -4.47 10.03
C PRO A 25 -7.86 -5.43 9.18
N LEU A 26 -8.51 -6.36 8.47
CA LEU A 26 -7.86 -7.30 7.57
C LEU A 26 -8.23 -7.04 6.11
N GLU A 27 -9.53 -7.08 5.78
CA GLU A 27 -10.02 -7.10 4.40
C GLU A 27 -9.48 -5.96 3.53
N ILE A 28 -9.68 -4.70 3.95
CA ILE A 28 -9.25 -3.54 3.15
C ILE A 28 -7.72 -3.54 2.97
N CYS A 29 -6.97 -3.80 4.04
CA CYS A 29 -5.52 -3.75 4.00
C CYS A 29 -4.92 -4.88 3.17
N ALA A 30 -5.35 -6.12 3.42
CA ALA A 30 -4.88 -7.29 2.70
C ALA A 30 -5.16 -7.15 1.20
N LEU A 31 -6.38 -6.77 0.81
CA LEU A 31 -6.73 -6.64 -0.60
C LEU A 31 -5.93 -5.54 -1.30
N GLN A 32 -5.75 -4.37 -0.67
CA GLN A 32 -4.97 -3.27 -1.25
C GLN A 32 -3.48 -3.61 -1.35
N THR A 33 -2.88 -4.14 -0.29
CA THR A 33 -1.48 -4.54 -0.27
C THR A 33 -1.20 -5.64 -1.30
N MET A 34 -2.02 -6.69 -1.34
CA MET A 34 -1.85 -7.78 -2.30
C MET A 34 -2.08 -7.32 -3.75
N SER A 35 -3.04 -6.42 -3.98
CA SER A 35 -3.24 -5.82 -5.32
C SER A 35 -1.99 -5.07 -5.80
N GLY A 36 -1.33 -4.33 -4.90
CA GLY A 36 -0.07 -3.66 -5.21
C GLY A 36 1.05 -4.65 -5.56
N ILE A 37 1.22 -5.69 -4.74
CA ILE A 37 2.23 -6.75 -4.94
C ILE A 37 1.98 -7.51 -6.25
N PHE A 38 0.74 -7.90 -6.54
CA PHE A 38 0.37 -8.59 -7.79
C PHE A 38 0.71 -7.77 -9.04
N MET A 39 0.66 -6.44 -8.92
CA MET A 39 1.03 -5.53 -10.01
C MET A 39 2.54 -5.25 -10.07
N GLY A 40 3.37 -5.86 -9.21
CA GLY A 40 4.82 -5.72 -9.18
C GLY A 40 5.34 -4.51 -8.40
N ASN A 41 4.58 -4.03 -7.41
CA ASN A 41 4.97 -2.89 -6.57
C ASN A 41 5.50 -3.35 -5.21
N GLN A 42 6.44 -2.59 -4.65
CA GLN A 42 6.85 -2.73 -3.24
C GLN A 42 5.93 -1.88 -2.37
N MET A 43 5.40 -2.47 -1.30
CA MET A 43 4.31 -1.87 -0.53
C MET A 43 4.74 -1.42 0.86
N THR A 44 4.68 -0.12 1.14
CA THR A 44 4.80 0.44 2.50
C THR A 44 3.40 0.55 3.12
N VAL A 45 3.13 -0.27 4.13
CA VAL A 45 1.79 -0.50 4.68
C VAL A 45 1.64 0.12 6.07
N LYS A 46 0.55 0.85 6.28
CA LYS A 46 0.10 1.31 7.60
C LYS A 46 -1.38 1.00 7.80
N VAL A 47 -1.67 0.36 8.93
CA VAL A 47 -3.04 0.14 9.43
C VAL A 47 -3.27 1.05 10.64
N ASP A 48 -4.52 1.38 10.97
CA ASP A 48 -4.85 2.08 12.20
C ASP A 48 -4.24 1.39 13.44
N GLU A 49 -3.64 2.20 14.32
CA GLU A 49 -2.88 1.81 15.51
C GLU A 49 -3.63 0.82 16.42
N LYS A 50 -4.95 0.91 16.43
CA LYS A 50 -5.81 0.09 17.29
C LYS A 50 -5.93 -1.36 16.84
N VAL A 51 -5.64 -1.67 15.57
CA VAL A 51 -5.96 -2.97 14.95
C VAL A 51 -4.83 -3.55 14.09
N GLN A 52 -3.61 -3.00 14.19
CA GLN A 52 -2.47 -3.37 13.34
C GLN A 52 -2.09 -4.86 13.45
N LEU A 53 -2.37 -5.48 14.60
CA LEU A 53 -2.03 -6.89 14.86
C LEU A 53 -2.65 -7.83 13.83
N CYS A 54 -3.85 -7.54 13.31
CA CYS A 54 -4.47 -8.35 12.27
C CYS A 54 -3.61 -8.42 11.00
N MET A 55 -3.06 -7.28 10.58
CA MET A 55 -2.23 -7.21 9.38
C MET A 55 -0.84 -7.82 9.61
N GLU A 56 -0.29 -7.72 10.82
CA GLU A 56 0.95 -8.42 11.16
C GLU A 56 0.80 -9.94 11.05
N GLN A 57 -0.28 -10.51 11.61
CA GLN A 57 -0.52 -11.95 11.50
C GLN A 57 -0.75 -12.38 10.05
N PHE A 58 -1.43 -11.54 9.25
CA PHE A 58 -1.58 -11.77 7.82
C PHE A 58 -0.24 -11.81 7.10
N LEU A 59 0.65 -10.82 7.30
CA LEU A 59 1.97 -10.83 6.68
C LEU A 59 2.83 -12.01 7.12
N ARG A 60 2.78 -12.41 8.40
CA ARG A 60 3.44 -13.63 8.89
C ARG A 60 2.95 -14.88 8.13
N MET A 61 1.64 -14.99 7.92
CA MET A 61 1.06 -16.07 7.10
C MET A 61 1.51 -15.96 5.64
N MET A 62 1.54 -14.76 5.06
CA MET A 62 1.99 -14.54 3.68
C MET A 62 3.45 -14.95 3.48
N HIS A 63 4.34 -14.61 4.41
CA HIS A 63 5.72 -15.08 4.38
C HIS A 63 5.82 -16.60 4.52
N HIS A 64 5.00 -17.20 5.38
CA HIS A 64 4.95 -18.66 5.52
C HIS A 64 4.55 -19.36 4.21
N VAL A 65 3.65 -18.77 3.41
CA VAL A 65 3.23 -19.31 2.11
C VAL A 65 4.09 -18.83 0.92
N GLY A 66 5.19 -18.12 1.18
CA GLY A 66 6.22 -17.82 0.19
C GLY A 66 6.30 -16.38 -0.31
N LEU A 67 5.56 -15.42 0.28
CA LEU A 67 5.76 -14.00 -0.04
C LEU A 67 7.16 -13.55 0.43
N PRO A 68 8.02 -12.99 -0.45
CA PRO A 68 9.30 -12.45 -0.04
C PRO A 68 9.17 -11.37 1.05
N THR A 69 10.09 -11.37 2.01
CA THR A 69 10.08 -10.39 3.12
C THR A 69 10.39 -8.96 2.66
N THR A 70 10.87 -8.79 1.43
CA THR A 70 11.22 -7.51 0.83
C THR A 70 10.06 -6.83 0.10
N ASP A 71 8.94 -7.54 -0.11
CA ASP A 71 7.86 -7.05 -0.98
C ASP A 71 6.86 -6.14 -0.25
N ALA A 72 6.84 -6.20 1.09
CA ALA A 72 5.99 -5.34 1.91
C ALA A 72 6.61 -4.98 3.26
N ASP A 73 6.57 -3.70 3.60
CA ASP A 73 7.03 -3.14 4.87
C ASP A 73 5.82 -2.68 5.71
N LEU A 74 5.53 -3.36 6.82
CA LEU A 74 4.48 -2.95 7.77
C LEU A 74 5.04 -1.97 8.81
N ILE A 75 4.55 -0.73 8.80
CA ILE A 75 5.05 0.33 9.67
C ILE A 75 4.06 0.65 10.79
N TYR A 76 4.51 0.44 12.03
CA TYR A 76 3.81 0.85 13.24
C TYR A 76 4.07 2.32 13.53
N CYS A 77 3.18 3.19 13.08
CA CYS A 77 3.33 4.62 13.32
C CYS A 77 2.00 5.38 13.27
N LYS A 78 2.04 6.62 13.78
CA LYS A 78 0.93 7.57 13.70
C LYS A 78 0.83 8.18 12.31
N GLY A 79 -0.36 8.69 11.97
CA GLY A 79 -0.65 9.35 10.68
C GLY A 79 0.40 10.39 10.22
N PRO A 80 0.83 11.34 11.07
CA PRO A 80 1.84 12.33 10.67
C PRO A 80 3.20 11.72 10.32
N VAL A 81 3.60 10.65 11.00
CA VAL A 81 4.86 9.94 10.72
C VAL A 81 4.74 9.18 9.40
N MET A 82 3.62 8.47 9.18
CA MET A 82 3.38 7.79 7.90
C MET A 82 3.39 8.76 6.72
N ASN A 83 2.78 9.94 6.88
CA ASN A 83 2.80 11.00 5.87
C ASN A 83 4.23 11.40 5.51
N ARG A 84 5.08 11.62 6.52
CA ARG A 84 6.49 11.97 6.31
C ARG A 84 7.25 10.85 5.60
N ILE A 85 7.03 9.59 5.99
CA ILE A 85 7.65 8.42 5.36
C ILE A 85 7.30 8.34 3.88
N LEU A 86 6.03 8.54 3.53
CA LEU A 86 5.59 8.47 2.13
C LEU A 86 6.12 9.62 1.28
N VAL A 87 6.16 10.85 1.83
CA VAL A 87 6.73 12.03 1.15
C VAL A 87 8.24 11.84 0.93
N ASP A 88 8.99 11.54 1.98
CA ASP A 88 10.45 11.38 1.91
C ASP A 88 10.84 10.15 1.07
N GLY A 89 10.01 9.10 1.09
CA GLY A 89 10.17 7.89 0.28
C GLY A 89 9.74 8.05 -1.18
N ASN A 90 9.20 9.22 -1.57
CA ASN A 90 8.72 9.50 -2.93
C ASN A 90 7.79 8.40 -3.47
N ALA A 91 6.78 8.03 -2.67
CA ALA A 91 5.83 6.99 -3.03
C ALA A 91 5.10 7.35 -4.34
N ARG A 92 5.22 6.52 -5.38
CA ARG A 92 4.70 6.79 -6.73
C ARG A 92 3.19 6.57 -6.85
N MET A 93 2.59 5.88 -5.90
CA MET A 93 1.15 5.76 -5.70
C MET A 93 0.88 5.52 -4.22
N THR A 94 -0.21 6.09 -3.69
CA THR A 94 -0.70 5.76 -2.36
C THR A 94 -2.18 5.40 -2.41
N LEU A 95 -2.53 4.23 -1.88
CA LEU A 95 -3.92 3.84 -1.63
C LEU A 95 -4.29 4.26 -0.21
N PHE A 96 -5.33 5.08 -0.10
CA PHE A 96 -5.84 5.54 1.18
C PHE A 96 -7.29 5.13 1.36
N THR A 97 -7.63 4.65 2.55
CA THR A 97 -9.02 4.50 2.99
C THR A 97 -9.14 5.03 4.40
N GLY A 98 -10.10 5.93 4.63
CA GLY A 98 -10.26 6.62 5.90
C GLY A 98 -11.16 7.86 5.77
N SER A 99 -10.96 8.82 6.66
CA SER A 99 -11.79 10.04 6.68
C SER A 99 -11.46 10.98 5.54
N GLN A 100 -12.47 11.71 5.07
CA GLN A 100 -12.34 12.72 4.00
C GLN A 100 -11.26 13.76 4.31
N LYS A 101 -11.23 14.30 5.53
CA LYS A 101 -10.24 15.30 5.95
C LYS A 101 -8.79 14.81 5.78
N VAL A 102 -8.53 13.53 6.06
CA VAL A 102 -7.19 12.96 5.89
C VAL A 102 -6.91 12.65 4.43
N ALA A 103 -7.90 12.17 3.67
CA ALA A 103 -7.77 11.97 2.23
C ALA A 103 -7.39 13.26 1.50
N GLU A 104 -8.11 14.36 1.75
CA GLU A 104 -7.84 15.66 1.14
C GLU A 104 -6.44 16.17 1.47
N LYS A 105 -5.99 15.97 2.71
CA LYS A 105 -4.62 16.33 3.11
C LYS A 105 -3.58 15.51 2.35
N LEU A 106 -3.75 14.20 2.25
CA LEU A 106 -2.79 13.32 1.58
C LEU A 106 -2.66 13.65 0.09
N THR A 107 -3.76 14.02 -0.58
CA THR A 107 -3.74 14.43 -1.99
C THR A 107 -2.93 15.71 -2.24
N LEU A 108 -2.77 16.58 -1.23
CA LEU A 108 -1.96 17.79 -1.34
C LEU A 108 -0.47 17.54 -1.04
N ASP A 109 -0.19 16.52 -0.23
CA ASP A 109 1.16 16.23 0.26
C ASP A 109 1.94 15.24 -0.62
N LEU A 110 1.24 14.30 -1.29
CA LEU A 110 1.81 13.15 -2.02
C LEU A 110 1.72 13.27 -3.54
#